data_AF-A0A444HQ05-F1
#
_entry.id   AF-A0A444HQ05-F1
#
_cell.length_a   1.000
_cell.length_b   1.000
_cell.length_c   1.000
_cell.angle_alpha   90.00
_cell.angle_beta   90.00
_cell.angle_gamma   90.00
#
_symmetry.space_group_name_H-M   'P 1'
#
loop_
_entity.id
_entity.type
_entity.pdbx_description
1 polymer ?
#
loop_
_entity_poly.entity_id
_entity_poly.type
_entity_poly.pdbx_seq_one_letter_code
_entity_poly.pdbx_strand_id
1 'polypeptide(L)'
;MAIPYLINLQDEVENFLMVAKQYLRDIVAPINKIYRENLNEDSSIFWDKKGLASKAEAWAECNYGSGHRLTQMFRADATWIAELVKRRNAMEHPGGHSGSLILQNYRVVGPTIASPCWRRDVNGQHGQSSLILPDLELALTRLLEFGEEIVAQCVLTRPIHEHFTIYEIPPEKRSPENPARFKVGPDAFLLERLAEAEGAMEKPKQK
;
A
#
# COMPACT_ATOMS: atom_id res chain seq x y z
N MET A 1 -13.41 -24.28 31.95
CA MET A 1 -13.67 -23.25 30.92
C MET A 1 -12.66 -23.46 29.81
N ALA A 2 -13.08 -23.75 28.59
CA ALA A 2 -12.18 -23.92 27.45
C ALA A 2 -11.86 -22.52 26.88
N ILE A 3 -10.58 -22.20 26.75
CA ILE A 3 -10.14 -20.94 26.13
C ILE A 3 -10.05 -21.20 24.62
N PRO A 4 -10.60 -20.33 23.76
CA PRO A 4 -10.39 -20.43 22.31
C PRO A 4 -8.89 -20.47 22.00
N TYR A 5 -8.48 -21.20 20.97
CA TYR A 5 -7.09 -21.24 20.55
C TYR A 5 -7.04 -21.20 19.02
N LEU A 6 -6.30 -20.23 18.48
CA LEU A 6 -6.09 -20.14 17.05
C LEU A 6 -4.97 -21.09 16.65
N ILE A 7 -5.34 -22.19 16.00
CA ILE A 7 -4.41 -23.20 15.49
C ILE A 7 -3.53 -22.55 14.40
N ASN A 8 -2.22 -22.84 14.42
CA ASN A 8 -1.24 -22.34 13.46
C ASN A 8 -1.09 -20.81 13.39
N LEU A 9 -1.44 -20.07 14.47
CA LEU A 9 -1.32 -18.60 14.50
C LEU A 9 0.05 -18.11 14.05
N GLN A 10 1.12 -18.78 14.48
CA GLN A 10 2.48 -18.38 14.14
C GLN A 10 2.76 -18.56 12.64
N ASP A 11 2.43 -19.72 12.09
CA ASP A 11 2.67 -20.05 10.68
C ASP A 11 1.86 -19.13 9.75
N GLU A 12 0.60 -18.85 10.09
CA GLU A 12 -0.26 -17.95 9.30
C GLU A 12 0.28 -16.52 9.29
N VAL A 13 0.73 -16.01 10.44
CA VAL A 13 1.32 -14.66 10.53
C VAL A 13 2.65 -14.60 9.79
N GLU A 14 3.48 -15.65 9.91
CA GLU A 14 4.75 -15.75 9.20
C GLU A 14 4.54 -15.74 7.68
N ASN A 15 3.61 -16.57 7.20
CA ASN A 15 3.29 -16.65 5.79
C ASN A 15 2.78 -15.31 5.25
N PHE A 16 1.86 -14.65 5.97
CA PHE A 16 1.39 -13.32 5.59
C PHE A 16 2.54 -12.31 5.49
N LEU A 17 3.39 -12.20 6.51
CA LEU A 17 4.49 -11.23 6.54
C LEU A 17 5.54 -11.53 5.46
N MET A 18 5.79 -12.81 5.18
CA MET A 18 6.67 -13.24 4.09
C MET A 18 6.12 -12.78 2.74
N VAL A 19 4.87 -13.10 2.43
CA VAL A 19 4.22 -12.73 1.16
C VAL A 19 4.11 -11.22 1.03
N ALA A 20 3.77 -10.50 2.09
CA ALA A 20 3.68 -9.04 2.08
C ALA A 20 5.03 -8.37 1.77
N LYS A 21 6.13 -8.84 2.35
CA LYS A 21 7.47 -8.34 2.03
C LYS A 21 7.89 -8.72 0.60
N GLN A 22 7.51 -9.89 0.13
CA GLN A 22 7.76 -10.34 -1.23
C GLN A 22 7.01 -9.47 -2.26
N TYR A 23 5.73 -9.18 -2.01
CA TYR A 23 4.94 -8.26 -2.82
C TYR A 23 5.61 -6.88 -2.97
N LEU A 24 6.08 -6.31 -1.87
CA LEU A 24 6.82 -5.05 -1.89
C LEU A 24 8.14 -5.16 -2.66
N ARG A 25 8.76 -6.33 -2.77
CA ARG A 25 9.93 -6.52 -3.63
C ARG A 25 9.53 -6.54 -5.10
N ASP A 26 8.49 -7.30 -5.42
CA ASP A 26 8.11 -7.60 -6.80
C ASP A 26 7.48 -6.40 -7.50
N ILE A 27 6.87 -5.48 -6.76
CA ILE A 27 6.31 -4.24 -7.32
C ILE A 27 7.36 -3.29 -7.88
N VAL A 28 8.65 -3.45 -7.51
CA VAL A 28 9.74 -2.63 -8.04
C VAL A 28 9.96 -2.90 -9.53
N ALA A 29 9.82 -4.14 -9.98
CA ALA A 29 10.03 -4.50 -11.39
C ALA A 29 9.06 -3.77 -12.35
N PRO A 30 7.73 -3.72 -12.08
CA PRO A 30 6.81 -2.85 -12.80
C PRO A 30 7.22 -1.37 -12.82
N ILE A 31 7.65 -0.82 -11.67
CA ILE A 31 8.13 0.58 -11.58
C ILE A 31 9.32 0.79 -12.51
N ASN A 32 10.35 -0.06 -12.42
CA ASN A 32 11.53 0.00 -13.28
C ASN A 32 11.17 -0.05 -14.76
N LYS A 33 10.28 -0.97 -15.14
CA LYS A 33 9.84 -1.11 -16.53
C LYS A 33 9.11 0.14 -17.04
N ILE A 34 8.21 0.69 -16.23
CA ILE A 34 7.37 1.81 -16.63
C ILE A 34 8.15 3.11 -16.62
N TYR A 35 9.00 3.35 -15.63
CA TYR A 35 9.79 4.57 -15.56
C TYR A 35 11.11 4.49 -16.35
N ARG A 36 11.47 3.31 -16.89
CA ARG A 36 12.77 3.02 -17.54
C ARG A 36 13.94 3.28 -16.59
N GLU A 37 13.79 2.77 -15.39
CA GLU A 37 14.75 2.92 -14.29
C GLU A 37 15.33 1.58 -13.89
N ASN A 38 16.37 1.62 -13.05
CA ASN A 38 17.03 0.44 -12.52
C ASN A 38 17.17 0.53 -10.99
N LEU A 39 16.05 0.77 -10.31
CA LEU A 39 15.97 0.70 -8.86
C LEU A 39 16.25 -0.73 -8.41
N ASN A 40 16.94 -0.87 -7.27
CA ASN A 40 17.19 -2.19 -6.70
C ASN A 40 15.86 -2.86 -6.33
N GLU A 41 15.62 -4.08 -6.82
CA GLU A 41 14.41 -4.87 -6.54
C GLU A 41 14.46 -5.44 -5.11
N ASP A 42 14.30 -4.55 -4.13
CA ASP A 42 14.23 -4.86 -2.71
C ASP A 42 13.15 -4.01 -2.03
N SER A 43 12.38 -4.62 -1.14
CA SER A 43 11.43 -3.94 -0.24
C SER A 43 12.03 -2.73 0.51
N SER A 44 13.35 -2.73 0.76
CA SER A 44 14.08 -1.67 1.46
C SER A 44 14.18 -0.37 0.66
N ILE A 45 13.78 -0.32 -0.61
CA ILE A 45 13.80 0.95 -1.34
C ILE A 45 12.68 1.89 -0.88
N PHE A 46 11.59 1.34 -0.35
CA PHE A 46 10.39 2.10 0.03
C PHE A 46 10.43 2.66 1.46
N TRP A 47 11.46 2.35 2.24
CA TRP A 47 11.63 2.87 3.59
C TRP A 47 13.10 3.05 3.94
N ASP A 48 13.39 3.83 4.98
CA ASP A 48 14.74 3.98 5.51
C ASP A 48 14.81 3.57 6.98
N LYS A 49 15.91 2.91 7.37
CA LYS A 49 16.10 2.39 8.72
C LYS A 49 16.19 3.50 9.78
N LYS A 50 16.68 4.68 9.40
CA LYS A 50 16.82 5.86 10.27
C LYS A 50 15.60 6.77 10.22
N GLY A 51 14.56 6.41 9.47
CA GLY A 51 13.37 7.26 9.28
C GLY A 51 13.62 8.48 8.41
N LEU A 52 14.67 8.44 7.58
CA LEU A 52 14.92 9.46 6.55
C LEU A 52 14.07 9.16 5.30
N ALA A 53 14.23 10.00 4.27
CA ALA A 53 13.62 9.76 2.97
C ALA A 53 14.05 8.38 2.43
N SER A 54 13.09 7.61 1.93
CA SER A 54 13.36 6.32 1.32
C SER A 54 14.10 6.50 -0.01
N LYS A 55 14.73 5.44 -0.54
CA LYS A 55 15.37 5.51 -1.85
C LYS A 55 14.37 5.80 -2.96
N ALA A 56 13.17 5.23 -2.87
CA ALA A 56 12.07 5.48 -3.79
C ALA A 56 11.59 6.93 -3.71
N GLU A 57 11.42 7.48 -2.50
CA GLU A 57 11.09 8.90 -2.31
C GLU A 57 12.16 9.81 -2.90
N ALA A 58 13.44 9.57 -2.56
CA ALA A 58 14.55 10.39 -3.06
C ALA A 58 14.67 10.35 -4.58
N TRP A 59 14.46 9.18 -5.19
CA TRP A 59 14.41 9.03 -6.64
C TRP A 59 13.23 9.80 -7.26
N ALA A 60 12.03 9.67 -6.71
CA ALA A 60 10.84 10.36 -7.22
C ALA A 60 10.96 11.88 -7.07
N GLU A 61 11.47 12.35 -5.93
CA GLU A 61 11.74 13.77 -5.67
C GLU A 61 12.75 14.33 -6.69
N CYS A 62 13.82 13.59 -6.98
CA CYS A 62 14.84 14.02 -7.95
C CYS A 62 14.30 14.15 -9.38
N ASN A 63 13.36 13.28 -9.78
CA ASN A 63 12.85 13.22 -11.16
C ASN A 63 11.59 14.06 -11.39
N TYR A 64 10.74 14.20 -10.37
CA TYR A 64 9.41 14.80 -10.50
C TYR A 64 9.13 15.92 -9.49
N GLY A 65 9.98 16.07 -8.46
CA GLY A 65 9.80 17.04 -7.38
C GLY A 65 8.84 16.60 -6.27
N SER A 66 8.87 17.33 -5.16
CA SER A 66 8.08 17.09 -3.94
C SER A 66 6.57 17.17 -4.12
N GLY A 67 6.11 17.98 -5.06
CA GLY A 67 4.69 18.15 -5.37
C GLY A 67 4.09 16.97 -6.13
N HIS A 68 4.93 16.09 -6.69
CA HIS A 68 4.44 14.98 -7.50
C HIS A 68 3.78 13.90 -6.63
N ARG A 69 2.64 13.37 -7.08
CA ARG A 69 1.84 12.39 -6.33
C ARG A 69 2.62 11.13 -5.97
N LEU A 70 3.49 10.65 -6.88
CA LEU A 70 4.38 9.52 -6.61
C LEU A 70 5.34 9.78 -5.43
N THR A 71 5.93 10.99 -5.37
CA THR A 71 6.84 11.40 -4.30
C THR A 71 6.11 11.46 -2.96
N GLN A 72 4.91 12.06 -2.96
CA GLN A 72 4.06 12.17 -1.78
C GLN A 72 3.62 10.81 -1.25
N MET A 73 3.24 9.89 -2.14
CA MET A 73 2.88 8.52 -1.78
C MET A 73 4.05 7.78 -1.13
N PHE A 74 5.24 7.76 -1.75
CA PHE A 74 6.40 7.08 -1.14
C PHE A 74 6.76 7.63 0.23
N ARG A 75 6.65 8.95 0.42
CA ARG A 75 6.87 9.59 1.71
C ARG A 75 5.83 9.16 2.74
N ALA A 76 4.55 9.19 2.39
CA ALA A 76 3.45 8.83 3.28
C ALA A 76 3.50 7.35 3.69
N ASP A 77 3.85 6.48 2.75
CA ASP A 77 3.79 5.03 2.94
C ASP A 77 5.02 4.42 3.60
N ALA A 78 6.16 5.13 3.58
CA ALA A 78 7.42 4.66 4.14
C ALA A 78 7.31 4.16 5.58
N THR A 79 6.50 4.83 6.42
CA THR A 79 6.38 4.47 7.84
C THR A 79 5.69 3.13 8.05
N TRP A 80 4.57 2.87 7.37
CA TRP A 80 3.87 1.60 7.56
C TRP A 80 4.61 0.45 6.88
N ILE A 81 5.24 0.71 5.73
CA ILE A 81 6.11 -0.26 5.04
C ILE A 81 7.28 -0.64 5.95
N ALA A 82 7.93 0.33 6.58
CA ALA A 82 9.02 0.08 7.51
C ALA A 82 8.61 -0.86 8.64
N GLU A 83 7.45 -0.63 9.26
CA GLU A 83 6.98 -1.48 10.35
C GLU A 83 6.59 -2.89 9.88
N LEU A 84 6.01 -3.04 8.69
CA LEU A 84 5.74 -4.35 8.10
C LEU A 84 7.03 -5.14 7.87
N VAL A 85 8.01 -4.52 7.22
CA VAL A 85 9.31 -5.16 6.93
C VAL A 85 10.06 -5.49 8.22
N LYS A 86 10.06 -4.60 9.23
CA LYS A 86 10.69 -4.87 10.53
C LYS A 86 10.01 -6.02 11.27
N ARG A 87 8.68 -6.14 11.23
CA ARG A 87 7.97 -7.28 11.83
C ARG A 87 8.37 -8.60 11.15
N ARG A 88 8.39 -8.64 9.81
CA ARG A 88 8.90 -9.80 9.04
C ARG A 88 10.32 -10.15 9.47
N ASN A 89 11.23 -9.17 9.47
CA ASN A 89 12.63 -9.41 9.81
C ASN A 89 12.82 -9.89 11.26
N ALA A 90 12.02 -9.38 12.21
CA ALA A 90 12.05 -9.81 13.61
C ALA A 90 11.52 -11.25 13.82
N MET A 91 10.72 -11.74 12.86
CA MET A 91 10.21 -13.11 12.84
C MET A 91 11.22 -14.08 12.22
N GLU A 92 11.82 -13.70 11.09
CA GLU A 92 12.83 -14.48 10.38
C GLU A 92 14.18 -14.54 11.12
N HIS A 93 14.55 -13.45 11.80
CA HIS A 93 15.82 -13.33 12.53
C HIS A 93 15.60 -12.84 13.97
N PRO A 94 15.01 -13.67 14.86
CA PRO A 94 14.79 -13.30 16.25
C PRO A 94 16.07 -12.85 16.95
N GLY A 95 16.00 -11.76 17.71
CA GLY A 95 17.15 -11.16 18.40
C GLY A 95 18.10 -10.34 17.51
N GLY A 96 17.81 -10.25 16.21
CA GLY A 96 18.56 -9.41 15.28
C GLY A 96 18.24 -7.91 15.43
N HIS A 97 18.67 -7.12 14.45
CA HIS A 97 18.53 -5.66 14.46
C HIS A 97 17.07 -5.17 14.49
N SER A 98 16.12 -5.99 14.04
CA SER A 98 14.70 -5.69 14.05
C SER A 98 14.00 -6.11 15.35
N GLY A 99 14.71 -6.79 16.25
CA GLY A 99 14.19 -7.34 17.49
C GLY A 99 13.62 -8.75 17.32
N SER A 100 12.70 -9.12 18.20
CA SER A 100 11.94 -10.36 18.16
C SER A 100 10.44 -10.07 18.07
N LEU A 101 9.74 -10.75 17.18
CA LEU A 101 8.27 -10.67 17.10
C LEU A 101 7.67 -11.66 18.09
N ILE A 102 6.94 -11.15 19.08
CA ILE A 102 6.27 -11.96 20.10
C ILE A 102 4.79 -12.04 19.76
N LEU A 103 4.31 -13.26 19.55
CA LEU A 103 2.91 -13.58 19.29
C LEU A 103 2.28 -14.18 20.54
N GLN A 104 1.08 -13.71 20.86
CA GLN A 104 0.30 -14.25 21.97
C GLN A 104 -1.07 -14.63 21.43
N ASN A 105 -1.44 -15.89 21.62
CA ASN A 105 -2.78 -16.37 21.32
C ASN A 105 -3.78 -15.82 22.36
N TYR A 106 -5.04 -16.24 22.27
CA TYR A 106 -6.04 -15.94 23.30
C TYR A 106 -5.52 -16.32 24.69
N ARG A 107 -5.70 -15.43 25.65
CA ARG A 107 -5.28 -15.66 27.05
C ARG A 107 -6.33 -15.14 28.02
N VAL A 108 -6.42 -15.77 29.18
CA VAL A 108 -7.25 -15.28 30.28
C VAL A 108 -6.58 -14.09 30.93
N VAL A 109 -7.32 -12.99 31.08
CA VAL A 109 -6.91 -11.77 31.78
C VAL A 109 -7.99 -11.43 32.80
N GLY A 110 -7.76 -11.85 34.04
CA GLY A 110 -8.77 -11.75 35.11
C GLY A 110 -10.05 -12.52 34.75
N PRO A 111 -11.24 -11.87 34.79
CA PRO A 111 -12.50 -12.51 34.41
C PRO A 111 -12.76 -12.51 32.89
N THR A 112 -11.83 -11.99 32.07
CA THR A 112 -12.02 -11.79 30.63
C THR A 112 -11.03 -12.61 29.79
N ILE A 113 -11.27 -12.69 28.49
CA ILE A 113 -10.37 -13.30 27.51
C ILE A 113 -9.81 -12.19 26.63
N ALA A 114 -8.49 -12.07 26.56
CA ALA A 114 -7.81 -11.17 25.64
C ALA A 114 -7.64 -11.85 24.27
N SER A 115 -7.91 -11.11 23.20
CA SER A 115 -7.72 -11.54 21.81
C SER A 115 -6.23 -11.71 21.44
N PRO A 116 -5.92 -12.46 20.37
CA PRO A 116 -4.55 -12.62 19.91
C PRO A 116 -3.90 -11.28 19.59
N CYS A 117 -2.69 -11.09 20.11
CA CYS A 117 -1.94 -9.86 19.98
C CYS A 117 -0.48 -10.16 19.69
N TRP A 118 0.18 -9.19 19.06
CA TRP A 118 1.61 -9.24 18.83
C TRP A 118 2.30 -8.00 19.38
N ARG A 119 3.61 -8.09 19.57
CA ARG A 119 4.48 -6.94 19.82
C ARG A 119 5.86 -7.24 19.27
N ARG A 120 6.64 -6.20 18.97
CA ARG A 120 8.02 -6.32 18.52
C ARG A 120 8.95 -5.82 19.61
N ASP A 121 9.66 -6.73 20.26
CA ASP A 121 10.57 -6.41 21.36
C ASP A 121 11.96 -6.12 20.79
N VAL A 122 12.59 -5.00 21.17
CA VAL A 122 13.85 -4.52 20.60
C VAL A 122 14.83 -4.21 21.73
N ASN A 123 16.06 -4.71 21.64
CA ASN A 123 17.11 -4.48 22.64
C ASN A 123 16.64 -4.77 24.09
N GLY A 124 15.84 -5.82 24.28
CA GLY A 124 15.29 -6.20 25.58
C GLY A 124 14.14 -5.32 26.08
N GLN A 125 13.71 -4.32 25.32
CA GLN A 125 12.55 -3.48 25.65
C GLN A 125 11.28 -4.04 25.00
N HIS A 126 10.21 -4.13 25.77
CA HIS A 126 8.91 -4.55 25.26
C HIS A 126 8.34 -3.48 24.33
N GLY A 127 7.98 -3.90 23.12
CA GLY A 127 7.31 -3.03 22.16
C GLY A 127 5.85 -2.77 22.55
N GLN A 128 5.21 -1.85 21.82
CA GLN A 128 3.77 -1.68 21.91
C GLN A 128 3.06 -2.93 21.39
N SER A 129 2.05 -3.38 22.14
CA SER A 129 1.20 -4.50 21.75
C SER A 129 -0.01 -4.02 20.97
N SER A 130 -0.34 -4.73 19.90
CA SER A 130 -1.55 -4.50 19.11
C SER A 130 -2.21 -5.82 18.73
N LEU A 131 -3.48 -5.76 18.33
CA LEU A 131 -4.25 -6.94 17.93
C LEU A 131 -3.79 -7.41 16.55
N ILE A 132 -3.62 -8.72 16.39
CA ILE A 132 -3.08 -9.29 15.15
C ILE A 132 -4.04 -9.08 14.00
N LEU A 133 -5.30 -9.52 14.12
CA LEU A 133 -6.25 -9.51 13.00
C LEU A 133 -6.48 -8.11 12.40
N PRO A 134 -6.81 -7.06 13.19
CA PRO A 134 -7.00 -5.72 12.63
C PRO A 134 -5.73 -5.15 11.97
N ASP A 135 -4.55 -5.44 12.51
CA ASP A 135 -3.31 -4.97 11.92
C ASP A 135 -3.01 -5.67 10.58
N LEU A 136 -3.31 -6.97 10.46
CA LEU A 136 -3.14 -7.73 9.22
C LEU A 136 -4.13 -7.27 8.14
N GLU A 137 -5.39 -7.04 8.49
CA GLU A 137 -6.41 -6.50 7.56
C GLU A 137 -6.03 -5.12 7.04
N LEU A 138 -5.53 -4.26 7.94
CA LEU A 138 -5.03 -2.94 7.57
C LEU A 138 -3.79 -3.04 6.66
N ALA A 139 -2.85 -3.94 6.97
CA ALA A 139 -1.68 -4.16 6.13
C ALA A 139 -2.06 -4.67 4.74
N LEU A 140 -3.00 -5.60 4.65
CA LEU A 140 -3.51 -6.12 3.38
C LEU A 140 -4.12 -5.01 2.54
N THR A 141 -5.00 -4.21 3.13
CA THR A 141 -5.61 -3.06 2.46
C THR A 141 -4.55 -2.11 1.93
N ARG A 142 -3.57 -1.72 2.76
CA ARG A 142 -2.48 -0.82 2.35
C ARG A 142 -1.61 -1.38 1.24
N LEU A 143 -1.32 -2.68 1.24
CA LEU A 143 -0.54 -3.32 0.16
C LEU A 143 -1.28 -3.24 -1.17
N LEU A 144 -2.58 -3.55 -1.18
CA LEU A 144 -3.41 -3.45 -2.37
C LEU A 144 -3.52 -2.00 -2.83
N GLU A 145 -3.78 -1.07 -1.91
CA GLU A 145 -3.92 0.35 -2.23
C GLU A 145 -2.62 0.93 -2.82
N PHE A 146 -1.47 0.55 -2.27
CA PHE A 146 -0.15 0.90 -2.77
C PHE A 146 0.08 0.36 -4.18
N GLY A 147 -0.34 -0.89 -4.44
CA GLY A 147 -0.30 -1.50 -5.76
C GLY A 147 -1.07 -0.74 -6.81
N GLU A 148 -2.33 -0.49 -6.51
CA GLU A 148 -3.23 0.25 -7.40
C GLU A 148 -2.73 1.67 -7.67
N GLU A 149 -2.20 2.35 -6.65
CA GLU A 149 -1.67 3.70 -6.79
C GLU A 149 -0.42 3.70 -7.69
N ILE A 150 0.49 2.74 -7.54
CA ILE A 150 1.63 2.56 -8.45
C ILE A 150 1.15 2.39 -9.89
N VAL A 151 0.18 1.51 -10.13
CA VAL A 151 -0.38 1.29 -11.48
C VAL A 151 -1.04 2.56 -12.02
N ALA A 152 -1.79 3.30 -11.21
CA ALA A 152 -2.43 4.54 -11.61
C ALA A 152 -1.38 5.61 -11.99
N GLN A 153 -0.37 5.84 -11.15
CA GLN A 153 0.72 6.79 -11.43
C GLN A 153 1.50 6.40 -12.68
N CYS A 154 1.71 5.11 -12.90
CA CYS A 154 2.34 4.58 -14.08
C CYS A 154 1.59 4.92 -15.37
N VAL A 155 0.27 4.69 -15.40
CA VAL A 155 -0.59 5.04 -16.55
C VAL A 155 -0.62 6.55 -16.78
N LEU A 156 -0.68 7.36 -15.71
CA LEU A 156 -0.65 8.82 -15.81
C LEU A 156 0.67 9.35 -16.36
N THR A 157 1.79 8.71 -16.02
CA THR A 157 3.12 9.12 -16.51
C THR A 157 3.30 8.80 -17.99
N ARG A 158 2.69 7.70 -18.47
CA ARG A 158 2.76 7.26 -19.88
C ARG A 158 1.36 6.91 -20.38
N PRO A 159 0.52 7.92 -20.67
CA PRO A 159 -0.86 7.69 -21.09
C PRO A 159 -0.88 6.96 -22.43
N ILE A 160 -1.81 6.00 -22.56
CA ILE A 160 -2.03 5.25 -23.81
C ILE A 160 -2.67 6.17 -24.88
N HIS A 161 -3.41 7.18 -24.46
CA HIS A 161 -4.06 8.16 -25.31
C HIS A 161 -4.00 9.54 -24.63
N GLU A 162 -3.68 10.59 -25.38
CA GLU A 162 -3.41 11.94 -24.86
C GLU A 162 -4.59 12.57 -24.11
N HIS A 163 -5.81 12.17 -24.44
CA HIS A 163 -7.05 12.69 -23.87
C HIS A 163 -7.77 11.77 -22.88
N PHE A 164 -7.10 10.75 -22.36
CA PHE A 164 -7.65 9.92 -21.28
C PHE A 164 -6.83 10.12 -20.00
N THR A 165 -7.54 10.24 -18.89
CA THR A 165 -6.96 10.39 -17.56
C THR A 165 -7.57 9.41 -16.56
N ILE A 166 -6.95 9.32 -15.39
CA ILE A 166 -7.43 8.53 -14.26
C ILE A 166 -8.10 9.45 -13.25
N TYR A 167 -9.33 9.10 -12.89
CA TYR A 167 -10.09 9.73 -11.82
C TYR A 167 -10.15 8.81 -10.62
N GLU A 168 -9.89 9.36 -9.45
CA GLU A 168 -10.14 8.68 -8.18
C GLU A 168 -11.64 8.73 -7.85
N ILE A 169 -12.21 7.58 -7.49
CA ILE A 169 -13.59 7.47 -7.02
C ILE A 169 -13.60 7.75 -5.52
N PRO A 170 -14.32 8.79 -5.05
CA PRO A 170 -14.46 9.06 -3.62
C PRO A 170 -15.03 7.85 -2.87
N PRO A 171 -14.57 7.54 -1.64
CA PRO A 171 -15.00 6.37 -0.88
C PRO A 171 -16.53 6.17 -0.84
N GLU A 172 -17.28 7.26 -0.65
CA GLU A 172 -18.74 7.28 -0.57
C GLU A 172 -19.45 6.96 -1.89
N LYS A 173 -18.73 6.95 -3.01
CA LYS A 173 -19.24 6.61 -4.35
C LYS A 173 -18.76 5.24 -4.85
N ARG A 174 -17.95 4.52 -4.06
CA ARG A 174 -17.44 3.19 -4.43
C ARG A 174 -18.55 2.15 -4.23
N SER A 175 -18.70 1.25 -5.19
CA SER A 175 -19.66 0.14 -5.06
C SER A 175 -19.18 -0.83 -3.98
N PRO A 176 -20.04 -1.25 -3.03
CA PRO A 176 -19.69 -2.29 -2.06
C PRO A 176 -19.33 -3.63 -2.72
N GLU A 177 -19.92 -3.93 -3.88
CA GLU A 177 -19.68 -5.18 -4.62
C GLU A 177 -18.40 -5.13 -5.46
N ASN A 178 -17.94 -3.93 -5.81
CA ASN A 178 -16.70 -3.68 -6.55
C ASN A 178 -16.15 -2.30 -6.17
N PRO A 179 -15.34 -2.21 -5.11
CA PRO A 179 -14.90 -0.93 -4.54
C PRO A 179 -13.72 -0.33 -5.32
N ALA A 180 -13.83 -0.28 -6.65
CA ALA A 180 -12.80 0.28 -7.53
C ALA A 180 -12.40 1.69 -7.08
N ARG A 181 -11.11 1.90 -6.83
CA ARG A 181 -10.57 3.20 -6.41
C ARG A 181 -10.38 4.15 -7.58
N PHE A 182 -10.17 3.62 -8.78
CA PHE A 182 -9.85 4.38 -9.99
C PHE A 182 -10.81 4.06 -11.13
N LYS A 183 -11.10 5.06 -11.95
CA LYS A 183 -11.75 4.91 -13.25
C LYS A 183 -10.99 5.69 -14.32
N VAL A 184 -11.03 5.20 -15.55
CA VAL A 184 -10.49 5.89 -16.72
C VAL A 184 -11.60 6.70 -17.37
N GLY A 185 -11.31 7.92 -17.81
CA GLY A 185 -12.27 8.76 -18.52
C GLY A 185 -11.60 9.82 -19.39
N PRO A 186 -12.38 10.49 -20.26
CA PRO A 186 -11.89 11.60 -21.06
C PRO A 186 -11.37 12.73 -20.16
N ASP A 187 -10.29 13.39 -20.56
CA ASP A 187 -9.81 14.60 -19.90
C ASP A 187 -10.78 15.78 -20.10
N ALA A 188 -10.50 16.91 -19.45
CA ALA A 188 -11.36 18.09 -19.53
C ALA A 188 -11.52 18.61 -20.98
N PHE A 189 -10.47 18.50 -21.79
CA PHE A 189 -10.49 18.92 -23.19
C PHE A 189 -11.44 18.07 -24.03
N LEU A 190 -11.33 16.74 -23.94
CA LEU A 190 -12.19 15.84 -24.69
C LEU A 190 -13.64 15.88 -24.19
N LEU A 191 -13.86 16.07 -22.88
CA LEU A 191 -15.21 16.32 -22.35
C LEU A 191 -15.85 17.56 -22.97
N GLU A 192 -15.11 18.66 -23.10
CA GLU A 192 -15.61 19.89 -23.74
C GLU A 192 -15.93 19.66 -25.22
N ARG A 193 -15.03 19.00 -25.96
CA ARG A 193 -15.24 18.65 -27.38
C ARG A 193 -16.44 17.74 -27.61
N LEU A 194 -16.65 16.75 -26.73
CA LEU A 194 -17.79 15.84 -26.80
C LEU A 194 -19.11 16.59 -26.55
N ALA A 195 -19.15 17.47 -25.54
CA ALA A 195 -20.32 18.29 -25.25
C ALA A 195 -20.67 19.25 -26.41
N GLU A 196 -19.67 19.84 -27.05
CA GLU A 196 -19.88 20.67 -28.26
C GLU A 196 -20.44 19.87 -29.43
N ALA A 197 -19.96 18.65 -29.65
CA ALA A 197 -20.44 17.77 -30.71
C ALA A 197 -21.89 17.33 -30.48
N GLU A 198 -22.25 16.98 -29.24
CA GLU A 198 -23.64 16.65 -28.86
C GLU A 198 -24.57 17.86 -29.06
N GLY A 199 -24.18 19.05 -28.59
CA GLY A 199 -24.95 20.28 -28.80
C GLY A 199 -25.09 20.71 -30.27
N ALA A 200 -24.14 20.35 -31.13
CA ALA A 200 -24.21 20.58 -32.57
C ALA A 200 -25.14 19.60 -33.30
N MET A 201 -25.30 18.37 -32.78
CA MET A 201 -26.28 17.40 -33.30
C MET A 201 -27.71 17.74 -32.90
N GLU A 202 -27.91 18.36 -31.73
CA GLU A 202 -29.24 18.74 -31.23
C GLU A 202 -29.84 19.99 -31.89
N LYS A 203 -29.04 20.84 -32.54
CA LYS A 203 -29.54 21.97 -33.32
C LYS A 203 -29.87 21.51 -34.75
N PRO A 204 -31.16 21.33 -35.13
CA PRO A 204 -31.48 21.00 -36.51
C PRO A 204 -31.08 22.19 -37.38
N LYS A 205 -30.43 21.92 -38.53
CA LYS A 205 -30.18 22.94 -39.55
C LYS A 205 -31.52 23.52 -40.00
N GLN A 206 -31.90 24.67 -39.45
CA GLN A 206 -32.98 25.49 -40.00
C GLN A 206 -32.52 25.96 -41.37
N LYS A 207 -33.15 25.41 -42.42
CA LYS A 207 -33.08 25.92 -43.79
C LYS A 207 -34.18 26.94 -44.00
#